data_AF-A0A9X4C3U9-F1
#
_entry.id   AF-A0A9X4C3U9-F1
#
_cell.length_a   1.000
_cell.length_b   1.000
_cell.length_c   1.000
_cell.angle_alpha   90.00
_cell.angle_beta   90.00
_cell.angle_gamma   90.00
#
_symmetry.space_group_name_H-M   'P 1'
#
loop_
_entity.id
_entity.type
_entity.pdbx_description
1 polymer ?
#
loop_
_entity_poly.entity_id
_entity_poly.type
_entity_poly.pdbx_seq_one_letter_code
_entity_poly.pdbx_strand_id
1 'polypeptide(L)'
;MYDYPIVVHKEAGKYWSSCPDIPEARSDFDDKNQAAEASVSGIVLALAIYVDQYRQIPEASIPAEGQPVVKLPIQVVAKIALWNAIQASGIRVAGLARMLELSHTVASRLVDFEHNSKIEQLEAAFKTLRTDIKKITRSRSWIVLPHGGPEAGFYVERLIDELKLRKTDHIVIGAVASAIDKVKPYSLDYWLRSRYARTPNTKQATAEVTNQLLSTGLFDRMDAVDPITGHKVEAMYLVHPSH
;
A
#
# COMPACT_ATOMS: atom_id res chain seq x y z
N MET A 1 -10.71 -11.56 -11.70
CA MET A 1 -10.34 -11.91 -13.10
C MET A 1 -10.79 -10.74 -13.95
N TYR A 2 -9.89 -10.08 -14.69
CA TYR A 2 -10.13 -8.76 -15.29
C TYR A 2 -10.88 -8.80 -16.64
N ASP A 3 -11.97 -9.55 -16.67
CA ASP A 3 -12.89 -9.65 -17.80
C ASP A 3 -14.05 -8.68 -17.58
N TYR A 4 -13.94 -7.47 -18.13
CA TYR A 4 -14.83 -6.37 -17.75
C TYR A 4 -16.16 -6.41 -18.52
N PRO A 5 -17.31 -6.42 -17.84
CA PRO A 5 -18.59 -6.20 -18.48
C PRO A 5 -18.69 -4.77 -19.02
N ILE A 6 -19.26 -4.61 -20.21
CA ILE A 6 -19.53 -3.28 -20.78
C ILE A 6 -21.02 -3.08 -21.02
N VAL A 7 -21.42 -1.81 -21.06
CA VAL A 7 -22.76 -1.39 -21.47
C VAL A 7 -22.63 -0.71 -22.83
N VAL A 8 -23.39 -1.20 -23.81
CA VAL A 8 -23.41 -0.62 -25.16
C VAL A 8 -24.58 0.34 -25.28
N HIS A 9 -24.28 1.53 -25.74
CA HIS A 9 -25.21 2.63 -25.97
C HIS A 9 -25.33 2.90 -27.47
N LYS A 10 -26.44 3.49 -27.89
CA LYS A 10 -26.67 3.94 -29.27
C LYS A 10 -27.19 5.36 -29.26
N GLU A 11 -26.48 6.25 -29.94
CA GLU A 11 -26.84 7.67 -30.01
C GLU A 11 -26.54 8.22 -31.42
N ALA A 12 -27.50 8.94 -32.01
CA ALA A 12 -27.38 9.53 -33.36
C ALA A 12 -26.88 8.54 -34.44
N GLY A 13 -27.26 7.26 -34.34
CA GLY A 13 -26.87 6.22 -35.29
C GLY A 13 -25.47 5.61 -35.06
N LYS A 14 -24.72 6.06 -34.07
CA LYS A 14 -23.42 5.50 -33.67
C LYS A 14 -23.54 4.68 -32.38
N TYR A 15 -22.67 3.68 -32.22
CA TYR A 15 -22.57 2.93 -30.98
C TYR A 15 -21.35 3.37 -30.17
N TRP A 16 -21.48 3.27 -28.85
CA TRP A 16 -20.37 3.46 -27.94
C TRP A 16 -20.53 2.59 -26.70
N SER A 17 -19.45 2.37 -25.97
CA SER A 17 -19.44 1.56 -24.74
C SER A 17 -18.98 2.35 -23.52
N SER A 18 -19.53 1.99 -22.37
CA SER A 18 -19.01 2.33 -21.04
C SER A 18 -18.69 1.07 -20.25
N CYS A 19 -17.71 1.13 -19.35
CA CYS A 19 -17.45 0.09 -18.36
C CYS A 19 -17.94 0.53 -16.97
N PRO A 20 -18.83 -0.19 -16.29
CA PRO A 20 -19.26 0.16 -14.93
C PRO A 20 -18.11 0.13 -13.91
N ASP A 21 -17.16 -0.78 -14.08
CA ASP A 21 -16.02 -0.94 -13.17
C ASP A 21 -14.90 0.07 -13.45
N ILE A 22 -14.78 0.51 -14.71
CA ILE A 22 -13.80 1.50 -15.16
C ILE A 22 -14.58 2.66 -15.80
N PRO A 23 -15.15 3.59 -15.01
CA PRO A 23 -16.03 4.65 -15.52
C PRO A 23 -15.36 5.58 -16.55
N GLU A 24 -14.04 5.68 -16.51
CA GLU A 24 -13.24 6.45 -17.47
C GLU A 24 -13.11 5.75 -18.83
N ALA A 25 -13.43 4.46 -18.94
CA ALA A 25 -13.34 3.71 -20.19
C ALA A 25 -14.50 4.02 -21.12
N ARG A 26 -14.16 4.50 -22.32
CA ARG A 26 -15.10 4.78 -23.41
C ARG A 26 -14.53 4.32 -24.74
N SER A 27 -15.36 3.77 -25.61
CA SER A 27 -14.99 3.46 -27.00
C SER A 27 -16.18 3.62 -27.92
N ASP A 28 -15.96 4.19 -29.09
CA ASP A 28 -16.97 4.33 -30.14
C ASP A 28 -16.74 3.27 -31.22
N PHE A 29 -17.80 2.76 -31.83
CA PHE A 29 -17.74 1.73 -32.87
C PHE A 29 -18.99 1.75 -33.77
N ASP A 30 -18.84 1.22 -34.98
CA ASP A 30 -19.91 1.23 -35.99
C ASP A 30 -20.84 0.00 -35.89
N ASP A 31 -20.32 -1.14 -35.45
CA ASP A 31 -21.07 -2.39 -35.29
C ASP A 31 -21.15 -2.82 -33.81
N LYS A 32 -22.37 -3.04 -33.31
CA LYS A 32 -22.64 -3.56 -31.97
C LYS A 32 -21.95 -4.91 -31.72
N ASN A 33 -21.81 -5.76 -32.74
CA ASN A 33 -21.16 -7.07 -32.59
C ASN A 33 -19.66 -6.97 -32.31
N GLN A 34 -19.03 -5.83 -32.65
CA GLN A 34 -17.62 -5.55 -32.39
C GLN A 34 -17.38 -4.84 -31.05
N ALA A 35 -18.45 -4.58 -30.26
CA ALA A 35 -18.37 -3.79 -29.04
C ALA A 35 -17.28 -4.28 -28.08
N ALA A 36 -17.18 -5.59 -27.86
CA ALA A 36 -16.19 -6.15 -26.92
C ALA A 36 -14.75 -5.94 -27.41
N GLU A 37 -14.49 -6.17 -28.71
CA GLU A 37 -13.16 -6.01 -29.31
C GLU A 37 -12.75 -4.53 -29.36
N ALA A 38 -13.65 -3.66 -29.84
CA ALA A 38 -13.41 -2.22 -29.93
C ALA A 38 -13.16 -1.58 -28.56
N SER A 39 -13.80 -2.10 -27.50
CA SER A 39 -13.68 -1.57 -26.14
C SER A 39 -12.36 -1.90 -25.44
N VAL A 40 -11.55 -2.82 -25.99
CA VAL A 40 -10.23 -3.15 -25.41
C VAL A 40 -9.36 -1.90 -25.32
N SER A 41 -9.26 -1.13 -26.41
CA SER A 41 -8.42 0.07 -26.47
C SER A 41 -8.88 1.15 -25.49
N GLY A 42 -10.19 1.36 -25.36
CA GLY A 42 -10.74 2.33 -24.39
C GLY A 42 -10.45 1.93 -22.94
N ILE A 43 -10.53 0.64 -22.61
CA ILE A 43 -10.14 0.16 -21.28
C ILE A 43 -8.64 0.37 -21.06
N VAL A 44 -7.79 -0.07 -21.99
CA VAL A 44 -6.32 0.07 -21.88
C VAL A 44 -5.90 1.52 -21.65
N LEU A 45 -6.50 2.46 -22.39
CA LEU A 45 -6.24 3.88 -22.23
C LEU A 45 -6.72 4.39 -20.86
N ALA A 46 -7.91 3.99 -20.42
CA ALA A 46 -8.44 4.39 -19.12
C ALA A 46 -7.58 3.89 -17.95
N LEU A 47 -6.94 2.72 -18.08
CA LEU A 47 -6.04 2.20 -17.04
C LEU A 47 -4.82 3.10 -16.78
N ALA A 48 -4.37 3.89 -17.77
CA ALA A 48 -3.29 4.86 -17.58
C ALA A 48 -3.68 5.93 -16.53
N ILE A 49 -4.96 6.35 -16.52
CA ILE A 49 -5.48 7.31 -15.53
C ILE A 49 -5.34 6.76 -14.11
N TYR A 50 -5.55 5.46 -13.91
CA TYR A 50 -5.39 4.82 -12.60
C TYR A 50 -3.94 4.84 -12.13
N VAL A 51 -2.99 4.67 -13.03
CA VAL A 51 -1.56 4.75 -12.73
C VAL A 51 -1.17 6.19 -12.37
N ASP A 52 -1.57 7.15 -13.19
CA ASP A 52 -1.25 8.57 -13.01
C ASP A 52 -1.82 9.13 -11.71
N GLN A 53 -3.04 8.72 -11.36
CA GLN A 53 -3.72 9.15 -10.13
C GLN A 53 -3.36 8.28 -8.91
N TYR A 54 -2.45 7.31 -9.06
CA TYR A 54 -2.07 6.38 -7.99
C TYR A 54 -3.29 5.67 -7.37
N ARG A 55 -4.25 5.26 -8.21
CA ARG A 55 -5.50 4.56 -7.82
C ARG A 55 -5.38 3.07 -8.06
N GLN A 56 -6.00 2.26 -7.20
CA GLN A 56 -6.06 0.82 -7.42
C GLN A 56 -7.03 0.54 -8.57
N ILE A 57 -6.64 -0.37 -9.46
CA ILE A 57 -7.50 -0.80 -10.56
C ILE A 57 -8.52 -1.81 -9.99
N PRO A 58 -9.83 -1.59 -10.16
CA PRO A 58 -10.85 -2.45 -9.59
C PRO A 58 -10.86 -3.84 -10.25
N GLU A 59 -11.41 -4.84 -9.57
CA GLU A 59 -11.72 -6.12 -10.21
C GLU A 59 -12.95 -5.95 -11.12
N ALA A 60 -13.07 -6.83 -12.11
CA ALA A 60 -14.26 -6.86 -12.95
C ALA A 60 -15.46 -7.41 -12.17
N SER A 61 -16.61 -6.78 -12.36
CA SER A 61 -17.90 -7.26 -11.88
C SER A 61 -18.36 -8.49 -12.66
N ILE A 62 -19.23 -9.29 -12.03
CA ILE A 62 -19.86 -10.43 -12.70
C ILE A 62 -20.81 -9.91 -13.79
N PRO A 63 -20.70 -10.36 -15.05
CA PRO A 63 -21.56 -9.90 -16.13
C PRO A 63 -23.01 -10.37 -15.94
N ALA A 64 -23.96 -9.53 -16.32
CA ALA A 64 -25.35 -9.93 -16.45
C ALA A 64 -25.55 -10.86 -17.66
N GLU A 65 -26.67 -11.59 -17.69
CA GLU A 65 -26.99 -12.49 -18.80
C GLU A 65 -27.02 -11.74 -20.14
N GLY A 66 -26.25 -12.23 -21.13
CA GLY A 66 -26.14 -11.61 -22.45
C GLY A 66 -25.35 -10.30 -22.52
N GLN A 67 -24.76 -9.84 -21.40
CA GLN A 67 -23.94 -8.64 -21.40
C GLN A 67 -22.60 -8.89 -22.10
N PRO A 68 -22.15 -8.00 -23.02
CA PRO A 68 -20.84 -8.12 -23.63
C PRO A 68 -19.72 -7.98 -22.60
N VAL A 69 -18.68 -8.80 -22.74
CA VAL A 69 -17.52 -8.83 -21.85
C VAL A 69 -16.26 -8.60 -22.65
N VAL A 70 -15.44 -7.66 -22.20
CA VAL A 70 -14.14 -7.35 -22.79
C VAL A 70 -13.09 -8.26 -22.16
N LYS A 71 -12.49 -9.12 -22.99
CA LYS A 71 -11.35 -9.95 -22.59
C LYS A 71 -10.06 -9.19 -22.88
N LEU A 72 -9.34 -8.83 -21.82
CA LEU A 72 -8.09 -8.09 -21.97
C LEU A 72 -6.94 -9.01 -22.39
N PRO A 73 -6.00 -8.52 -23.22
CA PRO A 73 -4.77 -9.24 -23.50
C PRO A 73 -4.03 -9.61 -22.21
N ILE A 74 -3.40 -10.79 -22.18
CA ILE A 74 -2.75 -11.31 -20.97
C ILE A 74 -1.70 -10.36 -20.39
N GLN A 75 -0.99 -9.64 -21.25
CA GLN A 75 -0.02 -8.62 -20.85
C GLN A 75 -0.67 -7.46 -20.09
N VAL A 76 -1.86 -7.01 -20.50
CA VAL A 76 -2.62 -5.96 -19.81
C VAL A 76 -3.06 -6.48 -18.44
N VAL A 77 -3.61 -7.69 -18.39
CA VAL A 77 -3.99 -8.36 -17.13
C VAL A 77 -2.80 -8.46 -16.16
N ALA A 78 -1.62 -8.86 -16.67
CA ALA A 78 -0.40 -8.94 -15.88
C ALA A 78 0.03 -7.56 -15.34
N LYS A 79 -0.09 -6.50 -16.13
CA LYS A 79 0.20 -5.12 -15.67
C LYS A 79 -0.77 -4.65 -14.60
N ILE A 80 -2.07 -4.95 -14.74
CA ILE A 80 -3.07 -4.65 -13.69
C ILE A 80 -2.67 -5.33 -12.38
N ALA A 81 -2.39 -6.63 -12.43
CA ALA A 81 -2.00 -7.39 -11.25
C ALA A 81 -0.70 -6.86 -10.61
N LEU A 82 0.28 -6.46 -11.43
CA LEU A 82 1.53 -5.87 -10.96
C LEU A 82 1.28 -4.52 -10.26
N TRP A 83 0.50 -3.65 -10.89
CA TRP A 83 0.14 -2.34 -10.34
C TRP A 83 -0.60 -2.46 -9.00
N ASN A 84 -1.62 -3.33 -8.94
CA ASN A 84 -2.36 -3.57 -7.71
C ASN A 84 -1.48 -4.17 -6.60
N ALA A 85 -0.49 -5.01 -6.94
CA ALA A 85 0.47 -5.53 -5.99
C ALA A 85 1.44 -4.45 -5.45
N ILE A 86 1.90 -3.53 -6.30
CA ILE A 86 2.72 -2.37 -5.90
C ILE A 86 1.94 -1.50 -4.91
N GLN A 87 0.69 -1.15 -5.25
CA GLN A 87 -0.23 -0.39 -4.41
C GLN A 87 -0.45 -1.07 -3.04
N ALA A 88 -0.79 -2.36 -3.04
CA ALA A 88 -1.02 -3.14 -1.82
C ALA A 88 0.24 -3.25 -0.93
N SER A 89 1.43 -3.15 -1.54
CA SER A 89 2.71 -3.16 -0.82
C SER A 89 3.13 -1.79 -0.29
N GLY A 90 2.39 -0.72 -0.62
CA GLY A 90 2.69 0.65 -0.19
C GLY A 90 3.96 1.25 -0.82
N ILE A 91 4.50 0.64 -1.88
CA ILE A 91 5.69 1.14 -2.56
C ILE A 91 5.28 1.89 -3.84
N ARG A 92 6.15 2.78 -4.31
CA ARG A 92 6.02 3.42 -5.63
C ARG A 92 6.82 2.67 -6.70
N VAL A 93 6.62 3.02 -7.95
CA VAL A 93 7.41 2.50 -9.09
C VAL A 93 8.93 2.67 -8.88
N ALA A 94 9.36 3.78 -8.27
CA ALA A 94 10.76 3.99 -7.88
C ALA A 94 11.27 2.98 -6.83
N GLY A 95 10.37 2.45 -5.98
CA GLY A 95 10.67 1.35 -5.08
C GLY A 95 10.89 0.05 -5.86
N LEU A 96 9.96 -0.27 -6.77
CA LEU A 96 10.08 -1.44 -7.65
C LEU A 96 11.36 -1.39 -8.48
N ALA A 97 11.71 -0.23 -9.05
CA ALA A 97 12.93 -0.03 -9.83
C ALA A 97 14.19 -0.43 -9.04
N ARG A 98 14.27 0.02 -7.77
CA ARG A 98 15.39 -0.33 -6.87
C ARG A 98 15.43 -1.82 -6.54
N MET A 99 14.27 -2.43 -6.31
CA MET A 99 14.18 -3.87 -6.00
C MET A 99 14.59 -4.74 -7.19
N LEU A 100 14.35 -4.27 -8.41
CA LEU A 100 14.71 -4.96 -9.65
C LEU A 100 16.10 -4.57 -10.19
N GLU A 101 16.80 -3.63 -9.54
CA GLU A 101 18.05 -3.06 -10.04
C GLU A 101 17.93 -2.50 -11.46
N LEU A 102 16.76 -1.93 -11.78
CA LEU A 102 16.45 -1.32 -13.08
C LEU A 102 16.42 0.20 -12.98
N SER A 103 16.61 0.87 -14.12
CA SER A 103 16.34 2.31 -14.20
C SER A 103 14.85 2.60 -14.00
N HIS A 104 14.54 3.77 -13.46
CA HIS A 104 13.16 4.21 -13.25
C HIS A 104 12.34 4.11 -14.54
N THR A 105 12.90 4.54 -15.67
CA THR A 105 12.24 4.48 -16.98
C THR A 105 11.83 3.07 -17.40
N VAL A 106 12.70 2.08 -17.17
CA VAL A 106 12.38 0.68 -17.50
C VAL A 106 11.30 0.14 -16.56
N ALA A 107 11.38 0.45 -15.27
CA ALA A 107 10.36 0.04 -14.30
C ALA A 107 8.98 0.69 -14.57
N SER A 108 8.94 1.98 -14.94
CA SER A 108 7.70 2.67 -15.32
C SER A 108 6.99 1.98 -16.48
N ARG A 109 7.74 1.52 -17.49
CA ARG A 109 7.17 0.79 -18.63
C ARG A 109 6.46 -0.51 -18.25
N LEU A 110 6.83 -1.13 -17.12
CA LEU A 110 6.18 -2.36 -16.63
C LEU A 110 4.76 -2.10 -16.12
N VAL A 111 4.41 -0.86 -15.76
CA VAL A 111 3.07 -0.47 -15.29
C VAL A 111 2.37 0.52 -16.23
N ASP A 112 3.06 0.95 -17.29
CA ASP A 112 2.49 1.76 -18.36
C ASP A 112 1.65 0.88 -19.31
N PHE A 113 0.36 1.15 -19.41
CA PHE A 113 -0.57 0.35 -20.22
C PHE A 113 -0.48 0.63 -21.72
N GLU A 114 0.13 1.74 -22.13
CA GLU A 114 0.32 2.11 -23.53
C GLU A 114 1.62 1.52 -24.10
N HIS A 115 2.51 1.03 -23.24
CA HIS A 115 3.76 0.42 -23.65
C HIS A 115 3.69 -1.11 -23.70
N ASN A 116 4.35 -1.72 -24.68
CA ASN A 116 4.50 -3.17 -24.69
C ASN A 116 5.65 -3.60 -23.77
N SER A 117 5.44 -4.63 -22.96
CA SER A 117 6.46 -5.17 -22.06
C SER A 117 6.61 -6.66 -22.27
N LYS A 118 7.85 -7.12 -22.26
CA LYS A 118 8.14 -8.55 -22.34
C LYS A 118 7.58 -9.27 -21.11
N ILE A 119 6.94 -10.41 -21.29
CA ILE A 119 6.34 -11.19 -20.20
C ILE A 119 7.41 -11.56 -19.16
N GLU A 120 8.63 -11.88 -19.60
CA GLU A 120 9.74 -12.24 -18.72
C GLU A 120 10.09 -11.10 -17.74
N GLN A 121 9.94 -9.84 -18.16
CA GLN A 121 10.18 -8.69 -17.28
C GLN A 121 9.06 -8.53 -16.23
N LEU A 122 7.81 -8.81 -16.62
CA LEU A 122 6.67 -8.81 -15.70
C LEU A 122 6.79 -9.95 -14.69
N GLU A 123 7.21 -11.15 -15.13
CA GLU A 123 7.47 -12.29 -14.25
C GLU A 123 8.59 -12.00 -13.24
N ALA A 124 9.69 -11.38 -13.69
CA ALA A 124 10.77 -10.94 -12.80
C ALA A 124 10.24 -9.95 -11.75
N ALA A 125 9.44 -8.97 -12.15
CA ALA A 125 8.78 -8.03 -11.26
C ALA A 125 7.91 -8.74 -10.20
N PHE A 126 7.07 -9.69 -10.62
CA PHE A 126 6.25 -10.47 -9.70
C PHE A 126 7.07 -11.33 -8.74
N LYS A 127 8.16 -11.96 -9.20
CA LYS A 127 9.01 -12.80 -8.36
C LYS A 127 9.65 -11.97 -7.25
N THR A 128 10.18 -10.80 -7.58
CA THR A 128 10.80 -9.88 -6.62
C THR A 128 9.75 -9.36 -5.64
N LEU A 129 8.63 -8.82 -6.13
CA LEU A 129 7.53 -8.36 -5.28
C LEU A 129 7.00 -9.45 -4.35
N ARG A 130 6.78 -10.69 -4.82
CA ARG A 130 6.33 -11.80 -3.95
C ARG A 130 7.38 -12.16 -2.91
N THR A 131 8.66 -12.10 -3.25
CA THR A 131 9.74 -12.40 -2.32
C THR A 131 9.80 -11.34 -1.23
N ASP A 132 9.70 -10.06 -1.58
CA ASP A 132 9.74 -8.97 -0.61
C ASP A 132 8.41 -8.82 0.15
N ILE A 133 7.24 -9.04 -0.46
CA ILE A 133 5.96 -9.18 0.25
C ILE A 133 6.05 -10.33 1.25
N LYS A 134 6.69 -11.47 0.92
CA LYS A 134 6.91 -12.56 1.87
C LYS A 134 7.87 -12.17 3.00
N LYS A 135 8.91 -11.37 2.73
CA LYS A 135 9.78 -10.82 3.78
C LYS A 135 9.01 -9.85 4.69
N ILE A 136 8.23 -8.93 4.10
CA ILE A 136 7.36 -7.97 4.81
C ILE A 136 6.29 -8.72 5.62
N THR A 137 5.64 -9.72 5.05
CA THR A 137 4.57 -10.49 5.71
C THR A 137 5.12 -11.41 6.80
N ARG A 138 6.34 -11.97 6.64
CA ARG A 138 7.04 -12.68 7.73
C ARG A 138 7.49 -11.73 8.86
N SER A 139 7.47 -10.42 8.64
CA SER A 139 7.90 -9.40 9.59
C SER A 139 6.75 -8.63 10.28
N ARG A 140 5.48 -8.98 10.03
CA ARG A 140 4.32 -8.32 10.68
C ARG A 140 4.19 -8.76 12.14
N SER A 141 5.01 -8.17 12.99
CA SER A 141 4.90 -8.32 14.45
C SER A 141 3.76 -7.45 14.96
N TRP A 142 2.64 -8.08 15.30
CA TRP A 142 1.55 -7.44 16.03
C TRP A 142 1.97 -7.19 17.48
N ILE A 143 1.83 -5.95 17.94
CA ILE A 143 2.10 -5.55 19.31
C ILE A 143 0.77 -5.35 20.02
N VAL A 144 0.53 -6.14 21.06
CA VAL A 144 -0.66 -6.04 21.89
C VAL A 144 -0.51 -4.85 22.84
N LEU A 145 -1.57 -4.05 22.98
CA LEU A 145 -1.68 -2.95 23.93
C LEU A 145 -2.48 -3.42 25.16
N PRO A 146 -1.82 -3.72 26.31
CA PRO A 146 -2.47 -4.36 27.46
C PRO A 146 -3.65 -3.57 28.04
N HIS A 147 -3.64 -2.24 27.88
CA HIS A 147 -4.66 -1.34 28.40
C HIS A 147 -5.51 -0.67 27.31
N GLY A 148 -5.44 -1.15 26.06
CA GLY A 148 -6.20 -0.58 24.94
C GLY A 148 -7.61 -1.17 24.76
N GLY A 149 -7.93 -2.27 25.46
CA GLY A 149 -9.16 -3.04 25.31
C GLY A 149 -8.97 -4.35 24.52
N PRO A 150 -10.04 -5.14 24.31
CA PRO A 150 -9.98 -6.37 23.53
C PRO A 150 -9.45 -6.12 22.12
N GLU A 151 -8.47 -6.92 21.69
CA GLU A 151 -7.80 -6.83 20.39
C GLU A 151 -7.08 -5.50 20.12
N ALA A 152 -6.85 -4.68 21.16
CA ALA A 152 -6.11 -3.45 20.98
C ALA A 152 -4.63 -3.75 20.74
N GLY A 153 -4.09 -3.17 19.68
CA GLY A 153 -2.72 -3.39 19.26
C GLY A 153 -2.39 -2.62 18.01
N PHE A 154 -1.16 -2.79 17.53
CA PHE A 154 -0.71 -2.21 16.28
C PHE A 154 0.36 -3.08 15.63
N TYR A 155 0.49 -2.98 14.31
CA TYR A 155 1.62 -3.58 13.59
C TYR A 155 2.86 -2.71 13.75
N VAL A 156 4.01 -3.32 14.11
CA VAL A 156 5.28 -2.62 14.34
C VAL A 156 5.67 -1.68 13.21
N GLU A 157 5.38 -2.05 11.97
CA GLU A 157 5.72 -1.26 10.78
C GLU A 157 5.07 0.12 10.79
N ARG A 158 3.89 0.27 11.41
CA ARG A 158 3.25 1.58 11.58
C ARG A 158 4.08 2.51 12.46
N LEU A 159 4.77 1.97 13.45
CA LEU A 159 5.70 2.74 14.27
C LEU A 159 6.97 3.11 13.47
N ILE A 160 7.49 2.17 12.66
CA ILE A 160 8.65 2.40 11.80
C ILE A 160 8.37 3.49 10.74
N ASP A 161 7.20 3.44 10.10
CA ASP A 161 6.78 4.43 9.10
C ASP A 161 6.67 5.83 9.71
N GLU A 162 6.17 5.94 10.94
CA GLU A 162 6.06 7.20 11.67
C GLU A 162 7.45 7.79 12.01
N LEU A 163 8.41 6.95 12.42
CA LEU A 163 9.80 7.36 12.67
C LEU A 163 10.44 7.92 11.39
N LYS A 164 10.29 7.20 10.27
CA LYS A 164 10.77 7.64 8.94
C LYS A 164 10.14 8.96 8.52
N LEU A 165 8.82 9.12 8.68
CA LEU A 165 8.10 10.34 8.33
C LEU A 165 8.63 11.55 9.10
N ARG A 166 8.98 11.34 10.37
CA ARG A 166 9.55 12.36 11.26
C ARG A 166 11.07 12.54 11.10
N LYS A 167 11.70 11.77 10.21
CA LYS A 167 13.16 11.76 9.98
C LYS A 167 13.95 11.53 11.27
N THR A 168 13.44 10.65 12.13
CA THR A 168 14.14 10.16 13.33
C THR A 168 14.28 8.65 13.25
N ASP A 169 15.33 8.12 13.84
CA ASP A 169 15.57 6.69 14.00
C ASP A 169 15.26 6.19 15.41
N HIS A 170 15.00 7.09 16.36
CA HIS A 170 14.76 6.75 17.76
C HIS A 170 13.51 7.42 18.34
N ILE A 171 13.03 6.85 19.45
CA ILE A 171 11.87 7.32 20.21
C ILE A 171 12.06 7.14 21.71
N VAL A 172 11.68 8.16 22.48
CA VAL A 172 11.70 8.11 23.94
C VAL A 172 10.59 7.19 24.44
N ILE A 173 10.90 6.20 25.29
CA ILE A 173 9.88 5.26 25.82
C ILE A 173 8.97 5.95 26.85
N GLY A 174 9.47 7.01 27.48
CA GLY A 174 8.88 7.72 28.63
C GLY A 174 7.35 7.70 28.71
N ALA A 175 6.84 7.07 29.76
CA ALA A 175 5.42 6.87 30.00
C ALA A 175 5.01 7.35 31.38
N VAL A 176 4.17 8.39 31.44
CA VAL A 176 3.69 9.01 32.68
C VAL A 176 2.24 8.63 32.89
N ALA A 177 1.87 8.11 34.07
CA ALA A 177 0.49 7.79 34.42
C ALA A 177 -0.34 9.05 34.70
N SER A 178 -0.54 9.86 33.66
CA SER A 178 -1.27 11.13 33.67
C SER A 178 -2.19 11.22 32.45
N ALA A 179 -3.03 12.26 32.43
CA ALA A 179 -3.75 12.66 31.22
C ALA A 179 -2.78 12.96 30.06
N ILE A 180 -3.27 12.78 28.82
CA ILE A 180 -2.44 12.82 27.60
C ILE A 180 -1.77 14.19 27.34
N ASP A 181 -2.40 15.28 27.78
CA ASP A 181 -1.89 16.65 27.72
C ASP A 181 -0.59 16.85 28.53
N LYS A 182 -0.36 15.99 29.52
CA LYS A 182 0.85 15.97 30.34
C LYS A 182 1.90 14.97 29.84
N VAL A 183 1.60 14.20 28.80
CA VAL A 183 2.53 13.24 28.20
C VAL A 183 3.32 13.92 27.08
N LYS A 184 4.63 13.68 27.05
CA LYS A 184 5.57 14.26 26.09
C LYS A 184 5.16 13.89 24.64
N PRO A 185 4.87 14.86 23.75
CA PRO A 185 4.37 14.58 22.39
C PRO A 185 5.31 13.75 21.49
N TYR A 186 6.59 13.68 21.84
CA TYR A 186 7.63 12.90 21.15
C TYR A 186 7.89 11.52 21.78
N SER A 187 7.17 11.14 22.84
CA SER A 187 7.33 9.81 23.45
C SER A 187 6.45 8.75 22.80
N LEU A 188 6.89 7.51 22.90
CA LEU A 188 6.15 6.32 22.49
C LEU A 188 4.77 6.29 23.15
N ASP A 189 4.69 6.61 24.45
CA ASP A 189 3.42 6.60 25.19
C ASP A 189 2.40 7.57 24.60
N TYR A 190 2.81 8.79 24.24
CA TYR A 190 1.92 9.75 23.59
C TYR A 190 1.42 9.23 22.24
N TRP A 191 2.31 8.62 21.44
CA TRP A 191 1.96 8.12 20.11
C TRP A 191 0.96 6.98 20.20
N LEU A 192 1.16 6.05 21.13
CA LEU A 192 0.26 4.93 21.33
C LEU A 192 -1.11 5.40 21.84
N ARG A 193 -1.13 6.34 22.78
CA ARG A 193 -2.37 6.91 23.33
C ARG A 193 -3.18 7.72 22.33
N SER A 194 -2.50 8.50 21.49
CA SER A 194 -3.16 9.39 20.52
C SER A 194 -3.72 8.66 19.29
N ARG A 195 -3.15 7.50 18.94
CA ARG A 195 -3.49 6.80 17.68
C ARG A 195 -4.17 5.46 17.87
N TYR A 196 -3.84 4.71 18.92
CA TYR A 196 -4.23 3.30 19.03
C TYR A 196 -5.05 2.98 20.29
N ALA A 197 -5.01 3.85 21.31
CA ALA A 197 -5.80 3.65 22.52
C ALA A 197 -7.26 4.11 22.32
N ARG A 198 -8.21 3.29 22.79
CA ARG A 198 -9.62 3.73 22.92
C ARG A 198 -9.79 4.83 23.97
N THR A 199 -8.95 4.82 25.01
CA THR A 199 -8.94 5.80 26.10
C THR A 199 -7.57 6.50 26.14
N PRO A 200 -7.44 7.70 25.55
CA PRO A 200 -6.16 8.41 25.41
C PRO A 200 -5.46 8.75 26.74
N ASN A 201 -6.21 8.81 27.85
CA ASN A 201 -5.66 9.08 29.18
C ASN A 201 -5.06 7.84 29.88
N THR A 202 -5.10 6.68 29.24
CA THR A 202 -4.57 5.43 29.79
C THR A 202 -3.18 5.14 29.23
N LYS A 203 -2.22 4.84 30.11
CA LYS A 203 -0.84 4.46 29.73
C LYS A 203 -0.81 3.26 28.80
N GLN A 204 -0.04 3.36 27.72
CA GLN A 204 0.10 2.30 26.72
C GLN A 204 1.55 1.85 26.52
N ALA A 205 2.55 2.73 26.65
CA ALA A 205 3.96 2.31 26.61
C ALA A 205 4.36 1.66 27.96
N THR A 206 3.87 0.45 28.16
CA THR A 206 4.23 -0.40 29.30
C THR A 206 5.51 -1.18 29.00
N ALA A 207 6.12 -1.76 30.04
CA ALA A 207 7.28 -2.64 29.87
C ALA A 207 6.95 -3.83 28.94
N GLU A 208 5.71 -4.33 28.96
CA GLU A 208 5.26 -5.40 28.08
C GLU A 208 5.28 -4.97 26.61
N VAL A 209 4.76 -3.78 26.29
CA VAL A 209 4.81 -3.23 24.93
C VAL A 209 6.24 -3.00 24.48
N THR A 210 7.09 -2.44 25.34
CA THR A 210 8.52 -2.26 25.06
C THR A 210 9.20 -3.61 24.80
N ASN A 211 8.94 -4.63 25.61
CA ASN A 211 9.54 -5.96 25.43
C ASN A 211 9.07 -6.64 24.14
N GLN A 212 7.77 -6.52 23.79
CA GLN A 212 7.27 -7.00 22.50
C GLN A 212 7.99 -6.31 21.34
N LEU A 213 8.18 -4.98 21.41
CA LEU A 213 8.91 -4.21 20.39
C LEU A 213 10.37 -4.67 20.25
N LEU A 214 11.08 -4.89 21.36
CA LEU A 214 12.46 -5.38 21.35
C LEU A 214 12.55 -6.82 20.82
N SER A 215 11.57 -7.68 21.15
CA SER A 215 11.54 -9.08 20.71
C SER A 215 11.41 -9.25 19.19
N THR A 216 10.98 -8.21 18.48
CA THR A 216 10.94 -8.21 17.01
C THR A 216 12.32 -8.18 16.38
N GLY A 217 13.37 -7.79 17.14
CA GLY A 217 14.71 -7.57 16.63
C GLY A 217 14.87 -6.32 15.77
N LEU A 218 13.80 -5.52 15.64
CA LEU A 218 13.80 -4.28 14.85
C LEU A 218 14.15 -3.05 15.68
N PHE A 219 14.09 -3.16 17.01
CA PHE A 219 14.43 -2.09 17.94
C PHE A 219 15.44 -2.58 18.97
N ASP A 220 16.33 -1.68 19.40
CA ASP A 220 17.21 -1.89 20.55
C ASP A 220 17.18 -0.67 21.47
N ARG A 221 17.60 -0.84 22.73
CA ARG A 221 17.59 0.20 23.75
C ARG A 221 18.77 1.15 23.57
N MET A 222 18.52 2.41 23.87
CA MET A 222 19.57 3.42 24.04
C MET A 222 19.23 4.40 25.15
N ASP A 223 20.26 5.02 25.71
CA ASP A 223 20.10 6.22 26.51
C ASP A 223 20.00 7.43 25.58
N ALA A 224 18.99 8.26 25.79
CA ALA A 224 18.82 9.53 25.10
C ALA A 224 18.82 10.69 26.10
N VAL A 225 18.96 11.91 25.57
CA VAL A 225 18.76 13.14 26.33
C VAL A 225 17.40 13.70 25.93
N ASP A 226 16.56 13.99 26.92
CA ASP A 226 15.27 14.60 26.66
C ASP A 226 15.45 15.98 26.00
N PRO A 227 14.84 16.23 24.83
CA PRO A 227 15.08 17.45 24.08
C PRO A 227 14.50 18.71 24.75
N ILE A 228 13.61 18.55 25.74
CA ILE A 228 13.01 19.67 26.48
C ILE A 228 13.71 19.85 27.83
N THR A 229 13.88 18.77 28.60
CA THR A 229 14.38 18.88 29.98
C THR A 229 15.89 18.69 30.12
N GLY A 230 16.57 18.16 29.10
CA GLY A 230 18.00 17.86 29.15
C GLY A 230 18.38 16.69 30.06
N HIS A 231 17.40 15.99 30.65
CA HIS A 231 17.65 14.83 31.50
C HIS A 231 17.87 13.57 30.68
N LYS A 232 18.65 12.63 31.22
CA LYS A 232 18.78 11.28 30.63
C LYS A 232 17.44 10.55 30.70
N VAL A 233 17.04 9.94 29.59
CA VAL A 233 15.80 9.18 29.44
C VAL A 233 16.05 7.91 28.63
N GLU A 234 15.30 6.85 28.93
CA GLU A 234 15.31 5.64 28.12
C GLU A 234 14.60 5.89 26.77
N ALA A 235 15.24 5.42 25.70
CA ALA A 235 14.72 5.42 24.35
C ALA A 235 14.97 4.07 23.67
N MET A 236 14.32 3.88 22.53
CA MET A 236 14.64 2.81 21.59
C MET A 236 14.99 3.40 20.25
N TYR A 237 15.88 2.75 19.52
CA TYR A 237 16.22 3.10 18.15
C TYR A 237 15.95 1.94 17.20
N LEU A 238 15.67 2.28 15.95
CA LEU A 238 15.48 1.34 14.87
C LEU A 238 16.82 0.72 14.51
N VAL A 239 16.94 -0.60 14.65
CA VAL A 239 18.12 -1.35 14.23
C VAL A 239 18.06 -1.47 12.71
N HIS A 240 18.99 -0.83 12.02
CA HIS A 240 19.17 -1.08 10.59
C HIS A 240 19.78 -2.46 10.40
N PRO A 241 19.23 -3.33 9.52
CA PRO A 241 19.89 -4.57 9.20
C PRO A 241 21.27 -4.23 8.63
N SER A 242 22.33 -4.73 9.27
CA SER A 242 23.66 -4.78 8.68
C SER A 242 23.53 -5.50 7.34
N HIS A 243 23.85 -4.80 6.26
CA HIS A 243 23.90 -5.35 4.91
C HIS A 243 24.85 -6.54 4.81
#